data_AF-A0A955JYF8-F1
#
_entry.id   AF-A0A955JYF8-F1
#
_cell.length_a   1.000
_cell.length_b   1.000
_cell.length_c   1.000
_cell.angle_alpha   90.00
_cell.angle_beta   90.00
_cell.angle_gamma   90.00
#
_symmetry.space_group_name_H-M   'P 1'
#
loop_
_entity.id
_entity.type
_entity.pdbx_description
1 polymer ?
#
loop_
_entity_poly.entity_id
_entity_poly.type
_entity_poly.pdbx_seq_one_letter_code
_entity_poly.pdbx_strand_id
1 'polypeptide(L)'
;MSLELYDWQQEYLNNTPQNLIITADLGSGKSALSLRHYDKHNPNGRLLIVCPASKRDSKDWEREIARFLDYTPDFAVMSYEGMAKHYADYENDPTLTIIADECHMLAQPTTKRSKAFLRIARGAGQWILLSGTPTPNSWRSAATYAILTGLSR
;
A
#
# COMPACT_ATOMS: atom_id res chain seq x y z
N MET A 1 -16.58 -12.12 -12.02
CA MET A 1 -15.54 -13.06 -11.57
C MET A 1 -14.24 -12.30 -11.54
N SER A 2 -13.76 -12.00 -10.34
CA SER A 2 -12.40 -11.51 -10.13
C SER A 2 -11.36 -12.49 -10.67
N LEU A 3 -10.18 -12.00 -11.06
CA LEU A 3 -9.09 -12.86 -11.51
C LEU A 3 -8.44 -13.58 -10.32
N GLU A 4 -8.34 -14.90 -10.43
CA GLU A 4 -7.67 -15.75 -9.45
C GLU A 4 -6.15 -15.54 -9.43
N LEU A 5 -5.56 -15.61 -8.24
CA LEU A 5 -4.10 -15.59 -8.05
C LEU A 5 -3.51 -16.97 -8.32
N TYR A 6 -2.25 -17.03 -8.75
CA TYR A 6 -1.50 -18.29 -8.83
C TYR A 6 -1.34 -18.92 -7.43
N ASP A 7 -1.25 -20.25 -7.34
CA ASP A 7 -1.18 -20.97 -6.05
C ASP A 7 -0.05 -20.45 -5.14
N TRP A 8 1.13 -20.16 -5.71
CA TRP A 8 2.26 -19.61 -4.96
C TRP A 8 1.99 -18.21 -4.38
N GLN A 9 1.18 -17.40 -5.06
CA GLN A 9 0.78 -16.07 -4.59
C GLN A 9 -0.18 -16.19 -3.41
N GLN A 10 -1.09 -17.17 -3.45
CA GLN A 10 -2.00 -17.46 -2.35
C GLN A 10 -1.22 -17.97 -1.12
N GLU A 11 -0.26 -18.87 -1.33
CA GLU A 11 0.61 -19.38 -0.27
C GLU A 11 1.47 -18.27 0.35
N TYR A 12 2.00 -17.36 -0.47
CA TYR A 12 2.73 -16.18 0.01
C TYR A 12 1.86 -15.31 0.92
N LEU A 13 0.62 -14.98 0.50
CA LEU A 13 -0.32 -14.19 1.31
C LEU A 13 -0.79 -14.94 2.57
N ASN A 14 -0.76 -16.27 2.58
CA ASN A 14 -1.11 -17.08 3.75
C ASN A 14 -0.09 -17.02 4.87
N ASN A 15 1.17 -16.79 4.53
CA ASN A 15 2.27 -16.78 5.49
C ASN A 15 2.81 -15.37 5.81
N THR A 16 2.12 -14.33 5.34
CA THR A 16 2.58 -12.93 5.45
C THR A 16 1.82 -12.19 6.55
N PRO A 17 2.51 -11.32 7.34
CA PRO A 17 1.84 -10.50 8.35
C PRO A 17 0.85 -9.50 7.74
N GLN A 18 -0.07 -9.00 8.56
CA GLN A 18 -1.06 -7.99 8.17
C GLN A 18 -0.40 -6.77 7.52
N ASN A 19 0.65 -6.27 8.14
CA ASN A 19 1.47 -5.15 7.67
C ASN A 19 2.72 -5.68 6.97
N LEU A 20 2.97 -5.28 5.71
CA LEU A 20 4.12 -5.80 4.97
C LEU A 20 4.65 -4.87 3.88
N ILE A 21 5.77 -5.32 3.29
CA ILE A 21 6.34 -4.77 2.07
C ILE A 21 6.33 -5.85 0.99
N ILE A 22 5.72 -5.57 -0.14
CA ILE A 22 5.75 -6.42 -1.34
C ILE A 22 6.81 -5.86 -2.28
N THR A 23 7.89 -6.60 -2.45
CA THR A 23 8.94 -6.32 -3.44
C THR A 23 8.83 -7.30 -4.59
N ALA A 24 8.50 -6.82 -5.78
CA ALA A 24 8.46 -7.65 -6.97
C ALA A 24 8.69 -6.78 -8.22
N ASP A 25 8.93 -7.38 -9.38
CA ASP A 25 9.15 -6.64 -10.63
C ASP A 25 7.90 -5.93 -11.16
N LEU A 26 8.07 -4.92 -12.02
CA LEU A 26 6.93 -4.37 -12.77
C LEU A 26 6.25 -5.49 -13.57
N GLY A 27 4.91 -5.54 -13.56
CA GLY A 27 4.15 -6.60 -14.23
C GLY A 27 4.01 -7.93 -13.47
N SER A 28 4.61 -8.07 -12.28
CA SER A 28 4.55 -9.29 -11.45
C SER A 28 3.26 -9.47 -10.63
N GLY A 29 2.30 -8.54 -10.72
CA GLY A 29 1.02 -8.63 -10.00
C GLY A 29 1.02 -8.07 -8.58
N LYS A 30 1.92 -7.14 -8.23
CA LYS A 30 1.97 -6.50 -6.90
C LYS A 30 0.63 -5.92 -6.44
N SER A 31 -0.07 -5.23 -7.34
CA SER A 31 -1.37 -4.65 -7.02
C SER A 31 -2.44 -5.71 -6.75
N ALA A 32 -2.42 -6.82 -7.51
CA ALA A 32 -3.29 -7.96 -7.27
C ALA A 32 -3.04 -8.56 -5.89
N LEU A 33 -1.77 -8.80 -5.55
CA LEU A 33 -1.36 -9.27 -4.23
C LEU A 33 -1.82 -8.33 -3.12
N SER A 34 -1.62 -7.02 -3.27
CA SER A 34 -1.99 -6.06 -2.24
C SER A 34 -3.50 -5.94 -2.04
N LEU A 35 -4.29 -6.01 -3.12
CA LEU A 35 -5.75 -5.96 -3.04
C LEU A 35 -6.31 -7.22 -2.40
N ARG A 36 -5.76 -8.40 -2.72
CA ARG A 36 -6.16 -9.66 -2.09
C ARG A 36 -5.70 -9.73 -0.63
N HIS A 37 -4.56 -9.14 -0.30
CA HIS A 37 -4.12 -9.02 1.10
C HIS A 37 -5.01 -8.09 1.92
N TYR A 38 -5.46 -6.98 1.31
CA TYR A 38 -6.50 -6.12 1.87
C TYR A 38 -7.80 -6.91 2.10
N ASP A 39 -8.30 -7.60 1.08
CA ASP A 39 -9.56 -8.36 1.15
C ASP A 39 -9.53 -9.46 2.22
N LYS A 40 -8.37 -10.09 2.41
CA LYS A 40 -8.18 -11.11 3.45
C LYS A 40 -8.22 -10.54 4.87
N HIS A 41 -7.58 -9.39 5.10
CA HIS A 41 -7.38 -8.86 6.45
C HIS A 41 -8.38 -7.79 6.86
N ASN A 42 -8.97 -7.09 5.89
CA ASN A 42 -9.82 -5.93 6.13
C ASN A 42 -10.89 -5.73 5.02
N PRO A 43 -11.70 -6.75 4.68
CA PRO A 43 -12.60 -6.71 3.52
C PRO A 43 -13.71 -5.64 3.59
N ASN A 44 -14.03 -5.15 4.77
CA ASN A 44 -15.05 -4.10 4.97
C ASN A 44 -14.45 -2.76 5.40
N GLY A 45 -13.12 -2.66 5.43
CA GLY A 45 -12.41 -1.46 5.86
C GLY A 45 -12.29 -0.42 4.74
N ARG A 46 -12.01 0.83 5.10
CA ARG A 46 -11.65 1.86 4.11
C ARG A 46 -10.34 1.50 3.43
N LEU A 47 -10.24 1.81 2.14
CA LEU A 47 -9.04 1.59 1.35
C LEU A 47 -8.47 2.92 0.84
N LEU A 48 -7.29 3.29 1.32
CA LEU A 48 -6.55 4.44 0.79
C LEU A 48 -5.36 3.96 -0.04
N ILE A 49 -5.33 4.33 -1.30
CA ILE A 49 -4.22 4.04 -2.20
C ILE A 49 -3.47 5.34 -2.49
N VAL A 50 -2.18 5.33 -2.18
CA VAL A 50 -1.25 6.42 -2.46
C VAL A 50 -0.29 5.97 -3.54
N CYS A 51 -0.30 6.65 -4.69
CA CYS A 51 0.49 6.27 -5.86
C CYS A 51 1.08 7.50 -6.57
N PRO A 52 1.99 7.34 -7.56
CA PRO A 52 2.41 8.45 -8.41
C PRO A 52 1.21 9.14 -9.08
N ALA A 53 1.27 10.47 -9.24
CA ALA A 53 0.19 11.24 -9.84
C ALA A 53 -0.22 10.73 -11.23
N SER A 54 0.76 10.25 -12.02
CA SER A 54 0.49 9.63 -13.33
C SER A 54 -0.43 8.41 -13.25
N LYS A 55 -0.20 7.49 -12.30
CA LYS A 55 -1.03 6.29 -12.09
C LYS A 55 -2.42 6.62 -11.55
N ARG A 56 -2.51 7.65 -10.70
CA ARG A 56 -3.80 8.20 -10.26
C ARG A 56 -4.58 8.77 -11.44
N ASP A 57 -3.95 9.62 -12.23
CA ASP A 57 -4.60 10.32 -13.34
C ASP A 57 -5.02 9.36 -14.44
N SER A 58 -4.24 8.29 -14.66
CA SER A 58 -4.61 7.21 -15.57
C SER A 58 -5.63 6.24 -14.98
N LYS A 59 -6.03 6.35 -13.71
CA LYS A 59 -6.98 5.47 -13.01
C LYS A 59 -6.58 4.00 -13.01
N ASP A 60 -5.29 3.73 -12.82
CA ASP A 60 -4.76 2.36 -12.85
C ASP A 60 -5.34 1.51 -11.72
N TRP A 61 -5.39 2.07 -10.53
CA TRP A 61 -5.83 1.36 -9.32
C TRP A 61 -7.33 1.07 -9.30
N GLU A 62 -8.15 1.96 -9.85
CA GLU A 62 -9.58 1.72 -10.01
C GLU A 62 -9.84 0.53 -10.94
N ARG A 63 -9.05 0.41 -12.03
CA ARG A 63 -9.14 -0.77 -12.91
C ARG A 63 -8.68 -2.03 -12.21
N GLU A 64 -7.66 -1.96 -11.36
CA GLU A 64 -7.17 -3.11 -10.60
C GLU A 64 -8.15 -3.55 -9.52
N ILE A 65 -8.80 -2.61 -8.81
CA ILE A 65 -9.89 -2.90 -7.88
C ILE A 65 -11.00 -3.65 -8.61
N ALA A 66 -11.49 -3.12 -9.73
CA ALA A 66 -12.56 -3.75 -10.51
C ALA A 66 -12.17 -5.12 -11.09
N ARG A 67 -10.87 -5.39 -11.23
CA ARG A 67 -10.33 -6.63 -11.78
C ARG A 67 -10.11 -7.71 -10.73
N PHE A 68 -9.72 -7.33 -9.51
CA PHE A 68 -9.23 -8.25 -8.48
C PHE A 68 -10.13 -8.35 -7.25
N LEU A 69 -11.05 -7.41 -7.05
CA LEU A 69 -12.08 -7.50 -6.01
C LEU A 69 -13.45 -7.79 -6.64
N ASP A 70 -14.25 -8.62 -5.99
CA ASP A 70 -15.61 -8.93 -6.43
C ASP A 70 -16.65 -7.88 -5.99
N TYR A 71 -16.21 -6.84 -5.29
CA TYR A 71 -16.99 -5.70 -4.84
C TYR A 71 -16.19 -4.40 -4.98
N THR A 72 -16.86 -3.26 -4.80
CA THR A 72 -16.21 -1.95 -4.74
C THR A 72 -16.13 -1.51 -3.27
N PRO A 73 -14.92 -1.47 -2.65
CA PRO A 73 -14.76 -0.98 -1.29
C PRO A 73 -15.03 0.53 -1.19
N ASP A 74 -15.16 1.06 0.02
CA ASP A 74 -15.01 2.51 0.25
C ASP A 74 -13.54 2.87 0.05
N PHE A 75 -13.19 3.44 -1.11
CA PHE A 75 -11.81 3.70 -1.49
C PHE A 75 -11.53 5.14 -1.92
N ALA A 76 -10.29 5.55 -1.73
CA ALA A 76 -9.73 6.77 -2.30
C ALA A 76 -8.37 6.49 -2.93
N VAL A 77 -8.12 7.08 -4.10
CA VAL A 77 -6.81 7.06 -4.78
C VAL A 77 -6.26 8.48 -4.83
N MET A 78 -5.04 8.70 -4.34
CA MET A 78 -4.42 10.02 -4.36
C MET A 78 -2.91 9.98 -4.58
N SER A 79 -2.35 11.13 -4.97
CA SER A 79 -0.90 11.27 -5.03
C SER A 79 -0.30 11.43 -3.63
N TYR A 80 1.01 11.23 -3.51
CA TYR A 80 1.74 11.53 -2.27
C TYR A 80 1.55 12.97 -1.79
N GLU A 81 1.46 13.95 -2.70
CA GLU A 81 1.16 15.34 -2.36
C GLU A 81 -0.26 15.51 -1.86
N GLY A 82 -1.23 14.82 -2.47
CA GLY A 82 -2.62 14.80 -2.01
C GLY A 82 -2.74 14.23 -0.61
N MET A 83 -2.14 13.05 -0.37
CA MET A 83 -2.09 12.44 0.95
C MET A 83 -1.42 13.36 1.97
N ALA A 84 -0.31 14.03 1.61
CA ALA A 84 0.35 14.95 2.54
C ALA A 84 -0.52 16.17 2.93
N LYS A 85 -1.51 16.54 2.11
CA LYS A 85 -2.46 17.63 2.40
C LYS A 85 -3.68 17.15 3.21
N HIS A 86 -4.17 15.95 2.93
CA HIS A 86 -5.42 15.41 3.47
C HIS A 86 -5.23 14.30 4.52
N TYR A 87 -4.00 14.08 4.99
CA TYR A 87 -3.69 12.96 5.88
C TYR A 87 -4.56 12.91 7.15
N ALA A 88 -4.97 14.07 7.68
CA ALA A 88 -5.81 14.19 8.86
C ALA A 88 -7.16 13.44 8.73
N ASP A 89 -7.70 13.32 7.52
CA ASP A 89 -8.97 12.63 7.23
C ASP A 89 -8.86 11.10 7.34
N TYR A 90 -7.63 10.60 7.51
CA TYR A 90 -7.28 9.18 7.52
C TYR A 90 -6.49 8.78 8.78
N GLU A 91 -6.23 9.71 9.70
CA GLU A 91 -5.52 9.38 10.95
C GLU A 91 -6.43 8.66 11.94
N ASN A 92 -5.85 7.78 12.74
CA ASN A 92 -6.54 7.07 13.83
C ASN A 92 -7.77 6.27 13.37
N ASP A 93 -7.78 5.80 12.12
CA ASP A 93 -8.84 4.96 11.56
C ASP A 93 -8.40 3.49 11.57
N PRO A 94 -8.81 2.68 12.59
CA PRO A 94 -8.41 1.28 12.68
C PRO A 94 -9.07 0.40 11.61
N THR A 95 -10.04 0.93 10.86
CA THR A 95 -10.65 0.25 9.71
C THR A 95 -9.94 0.57 8.41
N LEU A 96 -8.96 1.46 8.41
CA LEU A 96 -8.23 1.85 7.21
C LEU A 96 -7.14 0.84 6.85
N THR A 97 -7.11 0.47 5.58
CA THR A 97 -5.93 -0.07 4.91
C THR A 97 -5.32 1.01 4.03
N ILE A 98 -4.03 1.33 4.24
CA ILE A 98 -3.27 2.22 3.36
C ILE A 98 -2.27 1.44 2.51
N ILE A 99 -2.38 1.56 1.19
CA ILE A 99 -1.44 1.00 0.21
C ILE A 99 -0.58 2.13 -0.34
N ALA A 100 0.74 2.03 -0.21
CA ALA A 100 1.68 2.97 -0.84
C ALA A 100 2.41 2.30 -1.99
N ASP A 101 2.01 2.64 -3.21
CA ASP A 101 2.65 2.23 -4.45
C ASP A 101 3.88 3.09 -4.76
N GLU A 102 4.94 2.48 -5.26
CA GLU A 102 6.26 3.12 -5.40
C GLU A 102 6.78 3.69 -4.07
N CYS A 103 6.74 2.86 -3.02
CA CYS A 103 7.00 3.24 -1.62
C CYS A 103 8.39 3.84 -1.37
N HIS A 104 9.33 3.71 -2.31
CA HIS A 104 10.63 4.40 -2.27
C HIS A 104 10.49 5.93 -2.16
N MET A 105 9.33 6.50 -2.53
CA MET A 105 8.98 7.90 -2.29
C MET A 105 8.94 8.27 -0.80
N LEU A 106 8.71 7.31 0.09
CA LEU A 106 8.63 7.51 1.54
C LEU A 106 9.97 7.36 2.26
N ALA A 107 11.06 7.04 1.55
CA ALA A 107 12.35 6.70 2.14
C ALA A 107 13.02 7.82 2.96
N GLN A 108 12.61 9.08 2.77
CA GLN A 108 13.16 10.23 3.49
C GLN A 108 12.21 10.67 4.62
N PRO A 109 12.47 10.29 5.89
CA PRO A 109 11.52 10.47 7.01
C PRO A 109 11.20 11.94 7.33
N THR A 110 12.12 12.84 7.00
CA THR A 110 11.96 14.27 7.27
C THR A 110 10.97 14.98 6.36
N THR A 111 10.58 14.35 5.24
CA THR A 111 9.68 14.95 4.25
C THR A 111 8.23 15.02 4.75
N LYS A 112 7.46 15.98 4.23
CA LYS A 112 6.04 16.15 4.57
C LYS A 112 5.23 14.87 4.27
N ARG A 113 5.51 14.23 3.13
CA ARG A 113 4.85 12.98 2.70
C ARG A 113 5.17 11.80 3.64
N SER A 114 6.43 11.59 4.02
CA SER A 114 6.77 10.51 4.94
C SER A 114 6.15 10.73 6.32
N LYS A 115 6.17 11.96 6.83
CA LYS A 115 5.50 12.30 8.10
C LYS A 115 4.00 12.05 8.05
N ALA A 116 3.33 12.52 6.99
CA ALA A 116 1.90 12.30 6.79
C ALA A 116 1.56 10.80 6.72
N PHE A 117 2.28 10.04 5.89
CA PHE A 117 2.10 8.59 5.79
C PHE A 117 2.26 7.90 7.14
N LEU A 118 3.30 8.23 7.91
CA LEU A 118 3.53 7.63 9.22
C LEU A 118 2.39 7.89 10.20
N ARG A 119 1.80 9.09 10.17
CA ARG A 119 0.70 9.39 11.07
C ARG A 119 -0.57 8.62 10.69
N ILE A 120 -0.85 8.44 9.39
CA ILE A 120 -1.92 7.55 8.93
C ILE A 120 -1.62 6.11 9.33
N ALA A 121 -0.45 5.57 8.96
CA ALA A 121 -0.07 4.18 9.15
C ALA A 121 -0.03 3.73 10.62
N ARG A 122 0.21 4.66 11.56
CA ARG A 122 0.17 4.38 13.01
C ARG A 122 -1.24 4.13 13.55
N GLY A 123 -2.25 4.76 12.94
CA GLY A 123 -3.65 4.61 13.33
C GLY A 123 -4.42 3.61 12.45
N ALA A 124 -3.89 3.32 11.26
CA ALA A 124 -4.47 2.39 10.30
C ALA A 124 -4.50 0.97 10.85
N GLY A 125 -5.56 0.23 10.53
CA GLY A 125 -5.63 -1.21 10.78
C GLY A 125 -4.56 -1.96 10.00
N GLN A 126 -4.25 -1.49 8.79
CA GLN A 126 -3.28 -2.14 7.91
C GLN A 126 -2.50 -1.14 7.06
N TRP A 127 -1.22 -1.39 6.84
CA TRP A 127 -0.40 -0.72 5.83
C TRP A 127 0.31 -1.73 4.93
N ILE A 128 0.37 -1.42 3.64
CA ILE A 128 1.02 -2.24 2.62
C ILE A 128 1.92 -1.33 1.78
N LEU A 129 3.21 -1.66 1.68
CA LEU A 129 4.15 -0.93 0.85
C LEU A 129 4.51 -1.73 -0.39
N LEU A 130 4.47 -1.12 -1.58
CA LEU A 130 4.83 -1.78 -2.84
C LEU A 130 6.08 -1.15 -3.43
N SER A 131 7.03 -1.99 -3.84
CA SER A 131 8.26 -1.56 -4.50
C SER A 131 8.48 -2.34 -5.79
N GLY A 132 8.83 -1.62 -6.88
CA GLY A 132 9.11 -2.17 -8.19
C GLY A 132 10.51 -2.73 -8.41
N THR A 133 11.45 -2.51 -7.49
CA THR A 133 12.87 -2.86 -7.67
C THR A 133 13.25 -4.14 -6.91
N PRO A 134 13.67 -5.22 -7.61
CA PRO A 134 14.21 -6.43 -6.99
C PRO A 134 15.76 -6.45 -6.98
N THR A 135 16.43 -5.34 -6.66
CA THR A 135 17.91 -5.26 -6.67
C THR A 135 18.49 -4.77 -5.33
N PRO A 136 19.78 -5.08 -5.00
CA PRO A 136 20.29 -5.19 -3.62
C PRO A 136 20.30 -3.90 -2.79
N ASN A 137 19.87 -2.77 -3.37
CA ASN A 137 19.67 -1.49 -2.68
C ASN A 137 18.28 -1.38 -2.03
N SER A 138 17.78 -2.48 -1.46
CA SER A 138 16.53 -2.52 -0.68
C SER A 138 16.59 -1.62 0.58
N TRP A 139 17.71 -0.94 0.84
CA TRP A 139 17.87 -0.03 1.97
C TRP A 139 16.79 1.05 2.02
N ARG A 140 16.20 1.50 0.91
CA ARG A 140 15.12 2.51 0.94
C ARG A 140 13.79 1.93 1.41
N SER A 141 13.47 0.72 0.97
CA SER A 141 12.31 -0.03 1.45
C SER A 141 12.53 -0.47 2.90
N ALA A 142 13.75 -0.93 3.23
CA ALA A 142 14.16 -1.26 4.60
C ALA A 142 14.21 -0.04 5.50
N ALA A 143 14.60 1.15 5.00
CA ALA A 143 14.54 2.40 5.74
C ALA A 143 13.08 2.79 6.00
N THR A 144 12.21 2.69 4.98
CA THR A 144 10.78 2.93 5.16
C THR A 144 10.19 1.96 6.19
N TYR A 145 10.56 0.67 6.13
CA TYR A 145 10.19 -0.33 7.12
C TYR A 145 10.71 0.02 8.52
N ALA A 146 11.99 0.39 8.63
CA ALA A 146 12.63 0.75 9.89
C ALA A 146 11.97 1.98 10.52
N ILE A 147 11.57 2.96 9.71
CA ILE A 147 10.85 4.15 10.16
C ILE A 147 9.44 3.76 10.64
N LEU A 148 8.73 2.89 9.92
CA LEU A 148 7.37 2.46 10.28
C LEU A 148 7.34 1.58 11.53
N THR A 149 8.32 0.69 11.67
CA THR A 149 8.45 -0.21 12.83
C THR A 149 9.12 0.43 14.03
N GLY A 150 9.60 1.68 13.90
CA GLY A 150 10.28 2.40 14.99
C GLY A 150 11.73 1.95 15.24
N LEU A 151 12.32 1.16 14.34
CA LEU A 151 13.74 0.78 14.36
C LEU A 151 14.67 1.96 14.05
N SER A 152 14.18 3.01 13.39
CA SER A 152 14.88 4.28 13.20
C SER A 152 13.97 5.44 13.61
N ARG A 153 14.47 6.32 14.50
CA ARG A 153 13.79 7.54 14.95
C ARG A 153 14.24 8.77 14.17
#